data_AF-A0A973UR70-F1
#
_entry.id   AF-A0A973UR70-F1
#
_cell.length_a   1.000
_cell.length_b   1.000
_cell.length_c   1.000
_cell.angle_alpha   90.00
_cell.angle_beta   90.00
_cell.angle_gamma   90.00
#
_symmetry.space_group_name_H-M   'P 1'
#
loop_
_entity.id
_entity.type
_entity.pdbx_description
1 polymer ?
#
loop_
_entity_poly.entity_id
_entity_poly.type
_entity_poly.pdbx_seq_one_letter_code
_entity_poly.pdbx_strand_id
1 'polypeptide(L)'
;MRPQPRPRLNPFVLPSATATQFVLLVTAVVGGSMFIYNYLLVLVPSRYGRAVEDCLADATAGIGAGVDGHTIVTSYEACWRAISRTNGLLVLAGFAGLLLVAALLYLAHPVTYRVLHRLSPPEPNAGAQLSERVRALAAQAGLARPPRILIRPVWTVDAYSFGLRRKTVVLNRGLLRKPAVLDAYLRHELGHLRNGDIGLTQFVLAAWRAFVLAAIVPFVVGQAADPSSFTVRVLVNMGIVLAAIYLGTLSVLRLREHYADVRATTSDGADGAFGSLVARAQGGSGWLERLRWRRRRHPTAADRRTVVTEPDRLLRLGVLPMVVAGLSLGIGARSFPQLLTDLLIGISADLNSLVTAGFRLAIGALVAGAVGTACWRAAVTSVVHRTRLPGALLPGGALAAGILVGTSINDLQTGSWWAQVTTSPAAGLISAAFLLVICVFFLQWSIASGALWLEVTPTAAWRR
;
A
#
# COMPACT_ATOMS: atom_id res chain seq x y z
N MET A 1 -31.31 -33.08 11.91
CA MET A 1 -30.76 -31.99 12.75
C MET A 1 -30.23 -30.90 11.83
N ARG A 2 -30.73 -29.66 11.90
CA ARG A 2 -30.10 -28.54 11.17
C ARG A 2 -28.74 -28.28 11.83
N PRO A 3 -27.63 -28.20 11.07
CA PRO A 3 -26.34 -27.87 11.65
C PRO A 3 -26.45 -26.54 12.39
N GLN A 4 -25.95 -26.47 13.63
CA GLN A 4 -25.92 -25.22 14.37
C GLN A 4 -25.14 -24.18 13.55
N PRO A 5 -25.64 -22.94 13.41
CA PRO A 5 -24.95 -21.92 12.66
C PRO A 5 -23.58 -21.67 13.29
N ARG A 6 -22.52 -21.74 12.47
CA ARG A 6 -21.17 -21.42 12.93
C ARG A 6 -21.16 -19.99 13.47
N PRO A 7 -20.50 -19.73 14.62
CA PRO A 7 -20.39 -18.38 15.15
C PRO A 7 -19.74 -17.46 14.11
N ARG A 8 -20.34 -16.30 13.85
CA ARG A 8 -19.84 -15.37 12.83
C ARG A 8 -18.73 -14.53 13.47
N LEU A 9 -17.50 -14.59 12.94
CA LEU A 9 -16.41 -13.80 13.51
C LEU A 9 -16.61 -12.32 13.22
N ASN A 10 -16.22 -11.50 14.20
CA ASN A 10 -16.14 -10.06 14.03
C ASN A 10 -14.74 -9.67 13.49
N PRO A 11 -14.58 -9.30 12.20
CA PRO A 11 -13.27 -9.01 11.62
C PRO A 11 -12.69 -7.63 12.03
N PHE A 12 -13.35 -6.95 12.98
CA PHE A 12 -13.00 -5.61 13.46
C PHE A 12 -12.37 -5.59 14.86
N VAL A 13 -12.14 -6.74 15.48
CA VAL A 13 -11.53 -6.82 16.83
C VAL A 13 -10.02 -6.53 16.77
N LEU A 14 -9.35 -6.91 15.69
CA LEU A 14 -7.96 -6.56 15.42
C LEU A 14 -7.87 -5.43 14.39
N PRO A 15 -6.73 -4.71 14.31
CA PRO A 15 -6.49 -3.73 13.27
C PRO A 15 -6.81 -4.30 11.88
N SER A 16 -7.53 -3.51 11.08
CA SER A 16 -8.01 -3.94 9.77
C SER A 16 -6.85 -4.25 8.81
N ALA A 17 -7.01 -5.23 7.94
CA ALA A 17 -5.99 -5.52 6.94
C ALA A 17 -5.89 -4.38 5.91
N THR A 18 -6.90 -3.51 5.80
CA THR A 18 -6.80 -2.27 5.03
C THR A 18 -5.70 -1.36 5.58
N ALA A 19 -5.57 -1.26 6.91
CA ALA A 19 -4.52 -0.45 7.54
C ALA A 19 -3.12 -1.05 7.31
N THR A 20 -2.97 -2.37 7.42
CA THR A 20 -1.67 -3.00 7.16
C THR A 20 -1.27 -2.91 5.69
N GLN A 21 -2.20 -3.14 4.76
CA GLN A 21 -1.98 -2.95 3.32
C GLN A 21 -1.64 -1.50 2.98
N PHE A 22 -2.26 -0.53 3.67
CA PHE A 22 -1.95 0.87 3.50
C PHE A 22 -0.51 1.20 3.89
N VAL A 23 -0.06 0.72 5.05
CA VAL A 23 1.32 0.89 5.53
C VAL A 23 2.31 0.34 4.49
N LEU A 24 2.07 -0.87 3.97
CA LEU A 24 2.92 -1.49 2.94
C LEU A 24 2.93 -0.68 1.63
N LEU A 25 1.78 -0.13 1.24
CA LEU A 25 1.67 0.73 0.05
C LEU A 25 2.44 2.02 0.23
N VAL A 26 2.37 2.67 1.40
CA VAL A 26 3.17 3.87 1.69
C VAL A 26 4.66 3.54 1.61
N THR A 27 5.11 2.45 2.22
CA THR A 27 6.51 2.00 2.11
C THR A 27 6.93 1.77 0.65
N ALA A 28 6.09 1.12 -0.16
CA ALA A 28 6.35 0.91 -1.59
C ALA A 28 6.41 2.23 -2.37
N VAL A 29 5.48 3.16 -2.14
CA VAL A 29 5.47 4.47 -2.80
C VAL A 29 6.72 5.24 -2.45
N VAL A 30 7.09 5.31 -1.17
CA VAL A 30 8.27 6.08 -0.75
C VAL A 30 9.55 5.46 -1.29
N GLY A 31 9.77 4.16 -1.07
CA GLY A 31 10.96 3.47 -1.57
C GLY A 31 11.05 3.47 -3.09
N GLY A 32 9.93 3.24 -3.78
CA GLY A 32 9.83 3.30 -5.24
C GLY A 32 10.10 4.69 -5.80
N SER A 33 9.61 5.74 -5.13
CA SER A 33 9.88 7.13 -5.55
C SER A 33 11.35 7.48 -5.43
N MET A 34 12.00 7.09 -4.32
CA MET A 34 13.44 7.29 -4.13
C MET A 34 14.25 6.59 -5.22
N PHE A 35 13.91 5.34 -5.55
CA PHE A 35 14.53 4.64 -6.67
C PHE A 35 14.38 5.42 -7.99
N ILE A 36 13.18 5.90 -8.30
CA ILE A 36 12.92 6.63 -9.55
C ILE A 36 13.69 7.95 -9.59
N TYR A 37 13.68 8.74 -8.53
CA TYR A 37 14.39 10.01 -8.50
C TYR A 37 15.91 9.83 -8.52
N ASN A 38 16.42 8.80 -7.83
CA ASN A 38 17.83 8.43 -7.93
C ASN A 38 18.21 7.99 -9.35
N TYR A 39 17.27 7.43 -10.11
CA TYR A 39 17.54 7.15 -11.52
C TYR A 39 17.45 8.41 -12.39
N LEU A 40 16.35 9.17 -12.25
CA LEU A 40 16.03 10.31 -13.12
C LEU A 40 16.94 11.52 -12.98
N LEU A 41 17.27 11.88 -11.74
CA LEU A 41 17.98 13.13 -11.47
C LEU A 41 19.50 12.95 -11.53
N VAL A 42 19.95 11.70 -11.61
CA VAL A 42 21.32 11.32 -11.27
C VAL A 42 21.94 10.44 -12.35
N LEU A 43 21.23 9.39 -12.78
CA LEU A 43 21.78 8.39 -13.70
C LEU A 43 21.44 8.66 -15.15
N VAL A 44 20.27 9.25 -15.43
CA VAL A 44 19.87 9.64 -16.79
C VAL A 44 20.68 10.82 -17.30
N PRO A 45 20.91 11.90 -16.54
CA PRO A 45 21.95 12.83 -16.89
C PRO A 45 23.25 12.09 -16.62
N SER A 46 23.94 11.65 -17.67
CA SER A 46 25.33 11.16 -17.64
C SER A 46 26.33 12.12 -16.95
N ARG A 47 25.83 13.26 -16.42
CA ARG A 47 26.48 14.23 -15.54
C ARG A 47 26.98 13.61 -14.24
N TYR A 48 26.28 12.68 -13.58
CA TYR A 48 26.82 12.11 -12.33
C TYR A 48 28.06 11.24 -12.62
N GLY A 49 27.94 10.31 -13.58
CA GLY A 49 29.07 9.48 -14.01
C GLY A 49 30.26 10.32 -14.49
N ARG A 50 30.00 11.30 -15.37
CA ARG A 50 31.05 12.24 -15.82
C ARG A 50 31.64 13.06 -14.68
N ALA A 51 30.83 13.62 -13.79
CA ALA A 51 31.35 14.43 -12.69
C ALA A 51 32.20 13.61 -11.72
N VAL A 52 31.89 12.31 -11.54
CA VAL A 52 32.73 11.37 -10.81
C VAL A 52 34.05 11.10 -11.55
N GLU A 53 33.99 10.87 -12.85
CA GLU A 53 35.18 10.69 -13.69
C GLU A 53 36.07 11.94 -13.67
N ASP A 54 35.47 13.12 -13.73
CA ASP A 54 36.12 14.43 -13.60
C ASP A 54 36.79 14.56 -12.23
N CYS A 55 36.14 14.15 -11.13
CA CYS A 55 36.78 14.13 -9.80
C CYS A 55 38.04 13.26 -9.78
N LEU A 56 38.02 12.11 -10.45
CA LEU A 56 39.17 11.21 -10.51
C LEU A 56 40.27 11.81 -11.41
N ALA A 57 39.90 12.37 -12.55
CA ALA A 57 40.83 13.02 -13.48
C ALA A 57 41.54 14.20 -12.79
N ASP A 58 40.79 15.08 -12.11
CA ASP A 58 41.34 16.22 -11.39
C ASP A 58 42.25 15.79 -10.22
N ALA A 59 41.84 14.77 -9.46
CA ALA A 59 42.64 14.24 -8.36
C ALA A 59 43.95 13.60 -8.84
N THR A 60 43.96 13.02 -10.05
CA THR A 60 45.13 12.32 -10.61
C THR A 60 46.00 13.18 -11.53
N ALA A 61 45.56 14.39 -11.89
CA ALA A 61 46.32 15.33 -12.73
C ALA A 61 47.70 15.68 -12.14
N GLY A 62 47.86 15.60 -10.81
CA GLY A 62 49.12 15.86 -10.11
C GLY A 62 50.10 14.70 -10.02
N ILE A 63 49.76 13.48 -10.49
CA ILE A 63 50.63 12.29 -10.35
C ILE A 63 52.00 12.52 -11.00
N GLY A 64 52.05 13.18 -12.16
CA GLY A 64 53.30 13.52 -12.85
C GLY A 64 54.18 14.55 -12.12
N ALA A 65 53.60 15.29 -11.16
CA ALA A 65 54.28 16.31 -10.37
C ALA A 65 54.74 15.81 -8.99
N GLY A 66 54.67 14.50 -8.71
CA GLY A 66 55.11 13.91 -7.45
C GLY A 66 54.14 14.08 -6.28
N VAL A 67 52.85 14.32 -6.55
CA VAL A 67 51.81 14.38 -5.51
C VAL A 67 51.68 13.01 -4.83
N ASP A 68 51.66 13.00 -3.50
CA ASP A 68 51.53 11.78 -2.72
C ASP A 68 50.11 11.18 -2.79
N GLY A 69 50.01 9.87 -2.60
CA GLY A 69 48.75 9.15 -2.72
C GLY A 69 47.66 9.61 -1.75
N HIS A 70 48.01 10.14 -0.58
CA HIS A 70 47.03 10.63 0.39
C HIS A 70 46.34 11.91 -0.11
N THR A 71 47.10 12.83 -0.70
CA THR A 71 46.55 14.04 -1.33
C THR A 71 45.62 13.71 -2.50
N ILE A 72 45.92 12.67 -3.28
CA ILE A 72 45.03 12.20 -4.37
C ILE A 72 43.69 11.70 -3.81
N VAL A 73 43.75 10.80 -2.82
CA VAL A 73 42.55 10.22 -2.20
C VAL A 73 41.69 11.29 -1.53
N THR A 74 42.29 12.20 -0.77
CA THR A 74 41.55 13.26 -0.05
C THR A 74 40.90 14.26 -1.00
N SER A 75 41.58 14.64 -2.08
CA SER A 75 41.03 15.49 -3.16
C SER A 75 39.84 14.82 -3.85
N TYR A 76 40.00 13.55 -4.25
CA TYR A 76 38.92 12.76 -4.85
C TYR A 76 37.70 12.65 -3.91
N GLU A 77 37.93 12.30 -2.65
CA GLU A 77 36.85 12.17 -1.66
C GLU A 77 36.12 13.48 -1.41
N ALA A 78 36.82 14.62 -1.37
CA ALA A 78 36.19 15.92 -1.18
C ALA A 78 35.26 16.27 -2.36
N CYS A 79 35.71 16.03 -3.59
CA CYS A 79 34.92 16.21 -4.80
C CYS A 79 33.71 15.26 -4.82
N TRP A 80 33.95 13.97 -4.61
CA TRP A 80 32.90 12.94 -4.55
C TRP A 80 31.83 13.25 -3.48
N ARG A 81 32.25 13.73 -2.30
CA ARG A 81 31.35 14.15 -1.22
C ARG A 81 30.42 15.27 -1.66
N ALA A 82 30.94 16.28 -2.35
CA ALA A 82 30.14 17.41 -2.82
C ALA A 82 29.08 16.97 -3.85
N ILE A 83 29.46 16.10 -4.80
CA ILE A 83 28.55 15.56 -5.81
C ILE A 83 27.48 14.69 -5.14
N SER A 84 27.87 13.79 -4.24
CA SER A 84 26.95 12.87 -3.56
C SER A 84 25.94 13.60 -2.67
N ARG A 85 26.35 14.67 -1.96
CA ARG A 85 25.40 15.51 -1.20
C ARG A 85 24.41 16.22 -2.09
N THR A 86 24.88 16.81 -3.18
CA THR A 86 24.02 17.44 -4.20
C THR A 86 23.01 16.42 -4.73
N ASN A 87 23.46 15.20 -4.98
CA ASN A 87 22.61 14.11 -5.41
C ASN A 87 21.51 13.81 -4.39
N GLY A 88 21.88 13.56 -3.13
CA GLY A 88 20.93 13.30 -2.05
C GLY A 88 19.89 14.42 -1.91
N LEU A 89 20.31 15.69 -2.04
CA LEU A 89 19.41 16.84 -1.99
C LEU A 89 18.42 16.88 -3.17
N LEU A 90 18.87 16.54 -4.38
CA LEU A 90 17.98 16.47 -5.56
C LEU A 90 16.95 15.35 -5.41
N VAL A 91 17.37 14.16 -4.97
CA VAL A 91 16.45 13.04 -4.69
C VAL A 91 15.44 13.41 -3.61
N LEU A 92 15.90 14.07 -2.53
CA LEU A 92 15.03 14.56 -1.46
C LEU A 92 14.05 15.61 -1.97
N ALA A 93 14.48 16.54 -2.82
CA ALA A 93 13.64 17.57 -3.43
C ALA A 93 12.58 16.95 -4.36
N GLY A 94 12.96 15.97 -5.18
CA GLY A 94 12.02 15.21 -6.01
C GLY A 94 10.95 14.51 -5.17
N PHE A 95 11.37 13.82 -4.11
CA PHE A 95 10.45 13.17 -3.17
C PHE A 95 9.54 14.17 -2.45
N ALA A 96 10.07 15.31 -2.00
CA ALA A 96 9.28 16.39 -1.41
C ALA A 96 8.25 16.96 -2.40
N GLY A 97 8.63 17.12 -3.67
CA GLY A 97 7.73 17.50 -4.76
C GLY A 97 6.58 16.50 -4.95
N LEU A 98 6.87 15.20 -4.90
CA LEU A 98 5.83 14.17 -4.94
C LEU A 98 4.85 14.27 -3.77
N LEU A 99 5.37 14.45 -2.55
CA LEU A 99 4.53 14.62 -1.36
C LEU A 99 3.66 15.88 -1.46
N LEU A 100 4.20 16.97 -1.99
CA LEU A 100 3.45 18.19 -2.25
C LEU A 100 2.32 17.95 -3.25
N VAL A 101 2.59 17.30 -4.39
CA VAL A 101 1.55 16.96 -5.38
C VAL A 101 0.49 16.04 -4.76
N ALA A 102 0.88 15.04 -3.98
CA ALA A 102 -0.04 14.16 -3.28
C ALA A 102 -0.93 14.94 -2.29
N ALA A 103 -0.34 15.85 -1.51
CA ALA A 103 -1.05 16.70 -0.57
C ALA A 103 -2.05 17.62 -1.28
N LEU A 104 -1.63 18.28 -2.36
CA LEU A 104 -2.51 19.15 -3.17
C LEU A 104 -3.69 18.36 -3.74
N LEU A 105 -3.44 17.19 -4.35
CA LEU A 105 -4.49 16.32 -4.88
C LEU A 105 -5.45 15.83 -3.78
N TYR A 106 -4.93 15.48 -2.61
CA TYR A 106 -5.71 15.03 -1.47
C TYR A 106 -6.60 16.14 -0.89
N LEU A 107 -6.04 17.33 -0.67
CA LEU A 107 -6.74 18.49 -0.12
C LEU A 107 -7.75 19.08 -1.10
N ALA A 108 -7.43 19.10 -2.40
CA ALA A 108 -8.32 19.59 -3.44
C ALA A 108 -9.47 18.61 -3.75
N HIS A 109 -9.35 17.34 -3.40
CA HIS A 109 -10.32 16.30 -3.77
C HIS A 109 -11.77 16.64 -3.39
N PRO A 110 -12.12 17.07 -2.16
CA PRO A 110 -13.51 17.34 -1.80
C PRO A 110 -14.13 18.47 -2.62
N VAL A 111 -13.37 19.52 -2.93
CA VAL A 111 -13.84 20.69 -3.70
C VAL A 111 -13.99 20.32 -5.16
N THR A 112 -12.94 19.74 -5.76
CA THR A 112 -12.93 19.30 -7.16
C THR A 112 -14.05 18.29 -7.43
N TYR A 113 -14.24 17.30 -6.55
CA TYR A 113 -15.32 16.32 -6.70
C TYR A 113 -16.70 16.96 -6.67
N ARG A 114 -16.93 17.93 -5.76
CA ARG A 114 -18.20 18.65 -5.66
C ARG A 114 -18.52 19.43 -6.94
N VAL A 115 -17.53 20.12 -7.49
CA VAL A 115 -17.68 20.94 -8.70
C VAL A 115 -17.87 20.06 -9.93
N LEU A 116 -16.96 19.09 -10.16
CA LEU A 116 -16.97 18.22 -11.33
C LEU A 116 -18.25 17.38 -11.43
N HIS A 117 -18.83 16.97 -10.29
CA HIS A 117 -20.05 16.17 -10.25
C HIS A 117 -21.32 16.98 -10.00
N ARG A 118 -21.25 18.32 -10.00
CA ARG A 118 -22.40 19.23 -9.85
C ARG A 118 -23.29 18.87 -8.65
N LEU A 119 -22.66 18.62 -7.50
CA LEU A 119 -23.38 18.14 -6.32
C LEU A 119 -24.20 19.26 -5.69
N SER A 120 -25.50 19.02 -5.52
CA SER A 120 -26.44 19.95 -4.90
C SER A 120 -26.94 19.43 -3.55
N PRO A 121 -27.38 20.30 -2.62
CA PRO A 121 -28.16 19.85 -1.48
C PRO A 121 -29.48 19.21 -1.96
N PRO A 122 -30.09 18.31 -1.16
CA PRO A 122 -31.44 17.82 -1.43
C PRO A 122 -32.49 18.95 -1.29
N GLU A 123 -33.62 18.80 -1.97
CA GLU A 123 -34.79 19.69 -1.81
C GLU A 123 -35.22 19.81 -0.34
N PRO A 124 -35.70 20.96 0.16
CA PRO A 124 -35.90 21.20 1.60
C PRO A 124 -36.75 20.12 2.30
N ASN A 125 -37.94 19.82 1.78
CA ASN A 125 -38.88 18.87 2.42
C ASN A 125 -38.40 17.42 2.32
N ALA A 126 -37.98 16.99 1.13
CA ALA A 126 -37.43 15.64 0.93
C ALA A 126 -36.09 15.46 1.68
N GLY A 127 -35.32 16.54 1.80
CA GLY A 127 -34.04 16.62 2.49
C GLY A 127 -34.20 16.49 4.00
N ALA A 128 -35.26 17.01 4.60
CA ALA A 128 -35.56 16.85 6.01
C ALA A 128 -35.79 15.37 6.37
N GLN A 129 -36.70 14.70 5.64
CA GLN A 129 -37.00 13.27 5.83
C GLN A 129 -35.75 12.39 5.61
N LEU A 130 -35.00 12.68 4.54
CA LEU A 130 -33.77 11.96 4.24
C LEU A 130 -32.69 12.17 5.32
N SER A 131 -32.56 13.39 5.84
CA SER A 131 -31.60 13.70 6.90
C SER A 131 -31.97 13.00 8.21
N GLU A 132 -33.25 12.89 8.54
CA GLU A 132 -33.72 12.14 9.70
C GLU A 132 -33.44 10.64 9.56
N ARG A 133 -33.77 10.06 8.40
CA ARG A 133 -33.47 8.65 8.08
C ARG A 133 -31.98 8.35 8.18
N VAL A 134 -31.12 9.22 7.64
CA VAL A 134 -29.66 9.10 7.73
C VAL A 134 -29.19 9.24 9.18
N ARG A 135 -29.77 10.15 9.97
CA ARG A 135 -29.42 10.33 11.38
C ARG A 135 -29.72 9.06 12.19
N ALA A 136 -30.88 8.44 11.96
CA ALA A 136 -31.25 7.18 12.60
C ALA A 136 -30.27 6.04 12.22
N LEU A 137 -29.97 5.87 10.93
CA LEU A 137 -29.00 4.86 10.48
C LEU A 137 -27.57 5.15 10.97
N ALA A 138 -27.17 6.41 11.03
CA ALA A 138 -25.85 6.82 11.54
C ALA A 138 -25.71 6.49 13.03
N ALA A 139 -26.77 6.70 13.83
CA ALA A 139 -26.81 6.31 15.23
C ALA A 139 -26.70 4.78 15.39
N GLN A 140 -27.45 4.01 14.59
CA GLN A 140 -27.35 2.54 14.56
C GLN A 140 -25.95 2.06 14.17
N ALA A 141 -25.28 2.75 13.25
CA ALA A 141 -23.90 2.47 12.84
C ALA A 141 -22.85 2.89 13.89
N GLY A 142 -23.26 3.55 14.98
CA GLY A 142 -22.37 4.05 16.04
C GLY A 142 -21.51 5.22 15.61
N LEU A 143 -22.01 6.11 14.75
CA LEU A 143 -21.33 7.34 14.36
C LEU A 143 -21.65 8.48 15.33
N ALA A 144 -20.62 9.18 15.81
CA ALA A 144 -20.78 10.31 16.72
C ALA A 144 -21.49 11.53 16.08
N ARG A 145 -21.37 11.69 14.75
CA ARG A 145 -22.00 12.78 14.01
C ARG A 145 -22.55 12.26 12.68
N PRO A 146 -23.78 12.65 12.29
CA PRO A 146 -24.32 12.26 10.99
C PRO A 146 -23.58 12.96 9.85
N PRO A 147 -23.41 12.31 8.69
CA PRO A 147 -22.81 12.94 7.53
C PRO A 147 -23.73 13.99 6.91
N ARG A 148 -23.12 14.90 6.14
CA ARG A 148 -23.87 15.76 5.22
C ARG A 148 -24.37 14.93 4.04
N ILE A 149 -25.57 15.23 3.55
CA ILE A 149 -26.10 14.62 2.33
C ILE A 149 -26.00 15.60 1.16
N LEU A 150 -25.54 15.10 0.02
CA LEU A 150 -25.57 15.78 -1.27
C LEU A 150 -26.16 14.86 -2.33
N ILE A 151 -26.75 15.44 -3.37
CA ILE A 151 -27.35 14.73 -4.49
C ILE A 151 -26.49 14.94 -5.74
N ARG A 152 -26.21 13.84 -6.45
CA ARG A 152 -25.59 13.87 -7.77
C ARG A 152 -26.68 13.71 -8.85
N PRO A 153 -26.72 14.57 -9.89
CA PRO A 153 -27.78 14.59 -10.89
C PRO A 153 -27.65 13.46 -11.94
N VAL A 154 -27.36 12.24 -11.51
CA VAL A 154 -27.21 11.05 -12.37
C VAL A 154 -28.26 10.00 -11.99
N TRP A 155 -28.82 9.31 -12.98
CA TRP A 155 -29.92 8.35 -12.80
C TRP A 155 -29.49 6.91 -12.47
N THR A 156 -28.21 6.68 -12.21
CA THR A 156 -27.68 5.39 -11.76
C THR A 156 -28.04 5.11 -10.30
N VAL A 157 -28.23 3.84 -9.93
CA VAL A 157 -28.48 3.43 -8.53
C VAL A 157 -27.13 3.24 -7.84
N ASP A 158 -26.65 4.30 -7.19
CA ASP A 158 -25.37 4.26 -6.47
C ASP A 158 -25.31 5.34 -5.38
N ALA A 159 -24.39 5.15 -4.44
CA ALA A 159 -24.04 6.12 -3.41
C ALA A 159 -22.51 6.20 -3.28
N TYR A 160 -22.01 7.28 -2.69
CA TYR A 160 -20.57 7.45 -2.49
C TYR A 160 -20.28 8.37 -1.32
N SER A 161 -19.25 8.05 -0.54
CA SER A 161 -18.82 8.85 0.61
C SER A 161 -17.48 9.53 0.39
N PHE A 162 -17.39 10.82 0.74
CA PHE A 162 -16.14 11.58 0.64
C PHE A 162 -16.01 12.64 1.75
N GLY A 163 -14.79 13.14 1.93
CA GLY A 163 -14.51 14.32 2.75
C GLY A 163 -13.47 14.11 3.84
N LEU A 164 -12.81 15.22 4.20
CA LEU A 164 -11.73 15.27 5.19
C LEU A 164 -12.29 15.48 6.60
N ARG A 165 -12.65 16.71 6.95
CA ARG A 165 -13.21 17.09 8.26
C ARG A 165 -14.70 16.75 8.37
N ARG A 166 -15.52 17.25 7.45
CA ARG A 166 -16.96 16.97 7.39
C ARG A 166 -17.24 15.87 6.37
N LYS A 167 -17.61 14.68 6.86
CA LYS A 167 -17.95 13.55 6.01
C LYS A 167 -19.27 13.81 5.29
N THR A 168 -19.30 13.47 4.01
CA THR A 168 -20.44 13.70 3.12
C THR A 168 -20.78 12.39 2.41
N VAL A 169 -22.06 12.03 2.42
CA VAL A 169 -22.61 10.94 1.61
C VAL A 169 -23.34 11.57 0.43
N VAL A 170 -23.01 11.10 -0.76
CA VAL A 170 -23.57 11.51 -2.04
C VAL A 170 -24.51 10.43 -2.50
N LEU A 171 -25.74 10.81 -2.82
CA LEU A 171 -26.73 9.90 -3.40
C LEU A 171 -26.97 10.28 -4.85
N ASN A 172 -26.96 9.31 -5.74
CA ASN A 172 -27.45 9.54 -7.09
C ASN A 172 -28.97 9.74 -7.08
N ARG A 173 -29.45 10.59 -7.99
CA ARG A 173 -30.89 10.78 -8.20
C ARG A 173 -31.63 9.48 -8.50
N GLY A 174 -30.99 8.54 -9.19
CA GLY A 174 -31.54 7.20 -9.46
C GLY A 174 -31.83 6.37 -8.20
N LEU A 175 -30.98 6.47 -7.17
CA LEU A 175 -31.14 5.74 -5.91
C LEU A 175 -32.35 6.25 -5.11
N LEU A 176 -32.64 7.55 -5.16
CA LEU A 176 -33.81 8.14 -4.47
C LEU A 176 -35.15 7.59 -4.98
N ARG A 177 -35.20 7.10 -6.23
CA ARG A 177 -36.39 6.46 -6.82
C ARG A 177 -36.54 4.98 -6.45
N LYS A 178 -35.60 4.42 -5.67
CA LYS A 178 -35.59 3.01 -5.25
C LYS A 178 -35.53 2.92 -3.72
N PRO A 179 -36.59 3.36 -2.99
CA PRO A 179 -36.58 3.44 -1.53
C PRO A 179 -36.36 2.08 -0.85
N ALA A 180 -36.70 0.98 -1.52
CA ALA A 180 -36.51 -0.39 -1.03
C ALA A 180 -35.02 -0.77 -0.85
N VAL A 181 -34.11 -0.15 -1.61
CA VAL A 181 -32.66 -0.44 -1.53
C VAL A 181 -31.85 0.71 -0.93
N LEU A 182 -32.48 1.86 -0.67
CA LEU A 182 -31.82 3.06 -0.16
C LEU A 182 -31.09 2.80 1.15
N ASP A 183 -31.73 2.15 2.12
CA ASP A 183 -31.11 1.87 3.42
C ASP A 183 -29.92 0.92 3.30
N ALA A 184 -29.98 -0.03 2.37
CA ALA A 184 -28.89 -0.96 2.12
C ALA A 184 -27.64 -0.20 1.66
N TYR A 185 -27.79 0.70 0.68
CA TYR A 185 -26.69 1.57 0.24
C TYR A 185 -26.22 2.52 1.34
N LEU A 186 -27.14 3.14 2.09
CA LEU A 186 -26.78 4.01 3.21
C LEU A 186 -26.00 3.27 4.29
N ARG A 187 -26.39 2.05 4.68
CA ARG A 187 -25.64 1.24 5.66
C ARG A 187 -24.22 0.93 5.18
N HIS A 188 -24.05 0.61 3.90
CA HIS A 188 -22.74 0.40 3.29
C HIS A 188 -21.88 1.67 3.35
N GLU A 189 -22.41 2.81 2.90
CA GLU A 189 -21.71 4.10 2.97
C GLU A 189 -21.36 4.50 4.41
N LEU A 190 -22.30 4.38 5.35
CA LEU A 190 -22.03 4.62 6.77
C LEU A 190 -21.00 3.63 7.33
N GLY A 191 -20.90 2.43 6.77
CA GLY A 191 -19.84 1.47 7.03
C GLY A 191 -18.45 2.03 6.74
N HIS A 192 -18.26 2.69 5.59
CA HIS A 192 -17.02 3.40 5.25
C HIS A 192 -16.69 4.51 6.25
N LEU A 193 -17.70 5.30 6.64
CA LEU A 193 -17.52 6.35 7.66
C LEU A 193 -17.08 5.76 9.01
N ARG A 194 -17.71 4.66 9.44
CA ARG A 194 -17.41 4.02 10.72
C ARG A 194 -16.05 3.34 10.73
N ASN A 195 -15.63 2.79 9.59
CA ASN A 195 -14.30 2.22 9.37
C ASN A 195 -13.20 3.29 9.27
N GLY A 196 -13.55 4.56 9.02
CA GLY A 196 -12.60 5.64 8.83
C GLY A 196 -11.80 5.55 7.54
N ASP A 197 -12.24 4.74 6.57
CA ASP A 197 -11.47 4.40 5.36
C ASP A 197 -11.58 5.44 4.23
N ILE A 198 -12.44 6.45 4.38
CA ILE A 198 -12.63 7.50 3.38
C ILE A 198 -11.34 8.31 3.17
N GLY A 199 -10.79 8.86 4.25
CA GLY A 199 -9.56 9.68 4.17
C GLY A 199 -8.39 8.86 3.65
N LEU A 200 -8.25 7.63 4.15
CA LEU A 200 -7.27 6.67 3.68
C LEU A 200 -7.35 6.45 2.16
N THR A 201 -8.55 6.21 1.65
CA THR A 201 -8.78 5.95 0.23
C THR A 201 -8.45 7.16 -0.62
N GLN A 202 -8.88 8.35 -0.18
CA GLN A 202 -8.58 9.59 -0.86
C GLN A 202 -7.06 9.83 -0.93
N PHE A 203 -6.35 9.58 0.16
CA PHE A 203 -4.90 9.70 0.22
C PHE A 203 -4.23 8.67 -0.69
N VAL A 204 -4.65 7.40 -0.67
CA VAL A 204 -4.12 6.35 -1.57
C VAL A 204 -4.27 6.73 -3.04
N LEU A 205 -5.45 7.22 -3.43
CA LEU A 205 -5.69 7.66 -4.82
C LEU A 205 -4.87 8.90 -5.18
N ALA A 206 -4.67 9.83 -4.23
CA ALA A 206 -3.83 11.00 -4.42
C ALA A 206 -2.35 10.62 -4.56
N ALA A 207 -1.84 9.75 -3.69
CA ALA A 207 -0.47 9.23 -3.73
C ALA A 207 -0.20 8.46 -5.03
N TRP A 208 -1.13 7.60 -5.48
CA TRP A 208 -1.02 6.92 -6.77
C TRP A 208 -0.92 7.91 -7.95
N ARG A 209 -1.82 8.91 -7.99
CA ARG A 209 -1.80 9.93 -9.04
C ARG A 209 -0.54 10.77 -8.99
N ALA A 210 -0.09 11.18 -7.80
CA ALA A 210 1.13 11.93 -7.61
C ALA A 210 2.36 11.13 -8.04
N PHE A 211 2.42 9.84 -7.71
CA PHE A 211 3.48 8.95 -8.17
C PHE A 211 3.52 8.87 -9.71
N VAL A 212 2.36 8.72 -10.35
CA VAL A 212 2.30 8.72 -11.82
C VAL A 212 2.74 10.07 -12.39
N LEU A 213 2.21 11.19 -11.89
CA LEU A 213 2.46 12.52 -12.44
C LEU A 213 3.86 13.08 -12.14
N ALA A 214 4.39 12.82 -10.94
CA ALA A 214 5.63 13.43 -10.45
C ALA A 214 6.84 12.49 -10.55
N ALA A 215 6.64 11.18 -10.71
CA ALA A 215 7.75 10.22 -10.88
C ALA A 215 7.70 9.54 -12.25
N ILE A 216 6.59 8.88 -12.61
CA ILE A 216 6.52 8.08 -13.85
C ILE A 216 6.52 8.96 -15.11
N VAL A 217 5.75 10.04 -15.15
CA VAL A 217 5.69 10.92 -16.33
C VAL A 217 7.06 11.57 -16.60
N PRO A 218 7.73 12.20 -15.61
CA PRO A 218 9.10 12.70 -15.79
C PRO A 218 10.07 11.60 -16.20
N PHE A 219 9.90 10.38 -15.68
CA PHE A 219 10.70 9.23 -16.10
C PHE A 219 10.57 8.95 -17.60
N VAL A 220 9.34 8.77 -18.08
CA VAL A 220 9.08 8.46 -19.49
C VAL A 220 9.55 9.60 -20.40
N VAL A 221 9.31 10.86 -20.01
CA VAL A 221 9.77 12.04 -20.76
C VAL A 221 11.30 12.11 -20.81
N GLY A 222 11.98 11.87 -19.69
CA GLY A 222 13.44 11.83 -19.63
C GLY A 222 14.03 10.75 -20.54
N GLN A 223 13.47 9.53 -20.52
CA GLN A 223 13.90 8.45 -21.42
C GLN A 223 13.61 8.73 -22.91
N ALA A 224 12.52 9.43 -23.22
CA ALA A 224 12.21 9.81 -24.59
C ALA A 224 13.16 10.89 -25.11
N ALA A 225 13.64 11.78 -24.24
CA ALA A 225 14.59 12.83 -24.58
C ALA A 225 16.03 12.32 -24.75
N ASP A 226 16.45 11.34 -23.95
CA ASP A 226 17.76 10.67 -24.08
C ASP A 226 17.62 9.14 -24.04
N PRO A 227 17.37 8.50 -25.19
CA PRO A 227 17.24 7.05 -25.29
C PRO A 227 18.52 6.29 -24.98
N SER A 228 19.70 6.93 -24.97
CA SER A 228 20.97 6.24 -24.74
C SER A 228 21.13 5.75 -23.29
N SER A 229 20.42 6.38 -22.36
CA SER A 229 20.35 6.00 -20.93
C SER A 229 19.49 4.76 -20.66
N PHE A 230 18.78 4.26 -21.68
CA PHE A 230 17.75 3.24 -21.58
C PHE A 230 18.32 1.82 -21.53
N THR A 231 17.89 1.02 -20.55
CA THR A 231 18.19 -0.43 -20.51
C THR A 231 16.93 -1.23 -20.22
N VAL A 232 16.85 -2.46 -20.76
CA VAL A 232 15.74 -3.40 -20.49
C VAL A 232 15.59 -3.63 -18.98
N ARG A 233 16.71 -3.70 -18.25
CA ARG A 233 16.71 -3.88 -16.79
C ARG A 233 15.97 -2.73 -16.07
N VAL A 234 16.21 -1.49 -16.46
CA VAL A 234 15.53 -0.32 -15.86
C VAL A 234 14.03 -0.40 -16.10
N LEU A 235 13.59 -0.77 -17.32
CA LEU A 235 12.17 -0.97 -17.60
C LEU A 235 11.54 -2.07 -16.74
N VAL A 236 12.23 -3.19 -16.57
CA VAL A 236 11.76 -4.29 -15.72
C VAL A 236 11.64 -3.81 -14.27
N ASN A 237 12.67 -3.14 -13.75
CA ASN A 237 12.68 -2.62 -12.38
C ASN A 237 11.56 -1.60 -12.14
N MET A 238 11.38 -0.66 -13.07
CA MET A 238 10.28 0.29 -13.07
C MET A 238 8.92 -0.42 -13.12
N GLY A 239 8.79 -1.42 -13.99
CA GLY A 239 7.59 -2.24 -14.12
C GLY A 239 7.23 -2.95 -12.81
N ILE A 240 8.23 -3.47 -12.09
CA ILE A 240 8.03 -4.13 -10.80
C ILE A 240 7.58 -3.11 -9.73
N VAL A 241 8.24 -1.95 -9.63
CA VAL A 241 7.85 -0.89 -8.68
C VAL A 241 6.41 -0.42 -8.96
N LEU A 242 6.10 -0.14 -10.23
CA LEU A 242 4.76 0.29 -10.65
C LEU A 242 3.71 -0.79 -10.36
N ALA A 243 4.03 -2.06 -10.64
CA ALA A 243 3.16 -3.18 -10.33
C ALA A 243 2.92 -3.32 -8.83
N ALA A 244 3.96 -3.20 -8.00
CA ALA A 244 3.85 -3.28 -6.54
C ALA A 244 2.90 -2.20 -5.99
N ILE A 245 3.09 -0.95 -6.40
CA ILE A 245 2.26 0.19 -5.97
C ILE A 245 0.82 0.05 -6.49
N TYR A 246 0.66 -0.33 -7.76
CA TYR A 246 -0.67 -0.49 -8.37
C TYR A 246 -1.45 -1.63 -7.73
N LEU A 247 -0.83 -2.80 -7.54
CA LEU A 247 -1.46 -3.94 -6.89
C LEU A 247 -1.77 -3.65 -5.42
N GLY A 248 -0.88 -2.96 -4.70
CA GLY A 248 -1.14 -2.49 -3.34
C GLY A 248 -2.33 -1.53 -3.28
N THR A 249 -2.42 -0.60 -4.22
CA THR A 249 -3.57 0.31 -4.36
C THR A 249 -4.87 -0.46 -4.58
N LEU A 250 -4.88 -1.42 -5.51
CA LEU A 250 -6.06 -2.28 -5.76
C LEU A 250 -6.40 -3.18 -4.57
N SER A 251 -5.41 -3.62 -3.80
CA SER A 251 -5.60 -4.41 -2.58
C SER A 251 -6.34 -3.60 -1.52
N VAL A 252 -5.86 -2.38 -1.22
CA VAL A 252 -6.51 -1.46 -0.28
C VAL A 252 -7.94 -1.14 -0.71
N LEU A 253 -8.13 -0.78 -1.99
CA LEU A 253 -9.43 -0.41 -2.53
C LEU A 253 -10.46 -1.55 -2.49
N ARG A 254 -10.07 -2.79 -2.77
CA ARG A 254 -11.00 -3.93 -2.70
C ARG A 254 -11.32 -4.31 -1.25
N LEU A 255 -10.32 -4.28 -0.38
CA LEU A 255 -10.46 -4.71 1.00
C LEU A 255 -11.36 -3.77 1.83
N ARG A 256 -11.33 -2.46 1.57
CA ARG A 256 -12.28 -1.52 2.21
C ARG A 256 -13.73 -1.83 1.87
N GLU A 257 -14.04 -2.23 0.65
CA GLU A 257 -15.40 -2.55 0.22
C GLU A 257 -15.89 -3.79 0.94
N HIS A 258 -15.05 -4.82 1.04
CA HIS A 258 -15.33 -6.01 1.83
C HIS A 258 -15.62 -5.70 3.30
N TYR A 259 -14.85 -4.77 3.88
CA TYR A 259 -15.08 -4.34 5.25
C TYR A 259 -16.37 -3.52 5.41
N ALA A 260 -16.72 -2.67 4.46
CA ALA A 260 -17.98 -1.96 4.46
C ALA A 260 -19.17 -2.92 4.28
N ASP A 261 -19.05 -3.94 3.43
CA ASP A 261 -20.06 -4.98 3.20
C ASP A 261 -20.35 -5.79 4.46
N VAL A 262 -19.31 -6.25 5.16
CA VAL A 262 -19.50 -6.96 6.43
C VAL A 262 -20.15 -6.05 7.46
N ARG A 263 -19.72 -4.77 7.54
CA ARG A 263 -20.31 -3.82 8.49
C ARG A 263 -21.78 -3.54 8.20
N ALA A 264 -22.15 -3.40 6.93
CA ALA A 264 -23.52 -3.17 6.49
C ALA A 264 -24.49 -4.31 6.86
N THR A 265 -23.96 -5.51 7.12
CA THR A 265 -24.74 -6.71 7.50
C THR A 265 -24.57 -7.09 8.98
N THR A 266 -24.03 -6.18 9.80
CA THR A 266 -23.87 -6.45 11.25
C THR A 266 -25.18 -6.38 12.03
N SER A 267 -26.15 -5.60 11.58
CA SER A 267 -27.44 -5.41 12.26
C SER A 267 -28.52 -6.41 11.84
N ASP A 268 -28.52 -6.83 10.58
CA ASP A 268 -29.60 -7.60 9.94
C ASP A 268 -29.12 -8.94 9.34
N GLY A 269 -27.83 -9.26 9.48
CA GLY A 269 -27.26 -10.52 9.01
C GLY A 269 -27.06 -10.60 7.50
N ALA A 270 -26.54 -11.75 7.03
CA ALA A 270 -26.27 -11.98 5.61
C ALA A 270 -27.54 -12.13 4.75
N ASP A 271 -28.67 -12.48 5.37
CA ASP A 271 -29.98 -12.57 4.71
C ASP A 271 -30.76 -11.24 4.76
N GLY A 272 -30.23 -10.24 5.47
CA GLY A 272 -30.79 -8.90 5.57
C GLY A 272 -30.87 -8.14 4.24
N ALA A 273 -31.38 -6.92 4.27
CA ALA A 273 -31.71 -6.16 3.06
C ALA A 273 -30.48 -5.93 2.15
N PHE A 274 -29.33 -5.66 2.76
CA PHE A 274 -28.08 -5.48 2.02
C PHE A 274 -27.50 -6.81 1.50
N GLY A 275 -27.48 -7.86 2.32
CA GLY A 275 -26.98 -9.16 1.89
C GLY A 275 -27.82 -9.77 0.77
N SER A 276 -29.14 -9.64 0.84
CA SER A 276 -30.07 -9.98 -0.25
C SER A 276 -29.81 -9.18 -1.53
N LEU A 277 -29.45 -7.90 -1.42
CA LEU A 277 -29.11 -7.07 -2.57
C LEU A 277 -27.81 -7.54 -3.24
N VAL A 278 -26.78 -7.83 -2.45
CA VAL A 278 -25.50 -8.37 -2.96
C VAL A 278 -25.70 -9.75 -3.56
N ALA A 279 -26.57 -10.59 -2.98
CA ALA A 279 -26.87 -11.92 -3.51
C ALA A 279 -27.58 -11.89 -4.88
N ARG A 280 -28.40 -10.86 -5.12
CA ARG A 280 -29.11 -10.63 -6.40
C ARG A 280 -28.25 -9.92 -7.45
N ALA A 281 -27.15 -9.28 -7.04
CA ALA A 281 -26.25 -8.62 -7.97
C ALA A 281 -25.59 -9.67 -8.89
N GLN A 282 -25.95 -9.67 -10.17
CA GLN A 282 -25.33 -10.55 -11.15
C GLN A 282 -23.95 -9.99 -11.53
N GLY A 283 -22.93 -10.83 -11.47
CA GLY A 283 -21.63 -10.58 -12.10
C GLY A 283 -21.58 -11.34 -13.42
N GLY A 284 -21.05 -10.73 -14.48
CA GLY A 284 -20.83 -11.46 -15.72
C GLY A 284 -19.73 -12.52 -15.57
N SER A 285 -19.88 -13.64 -16.28
CA SER A 285 -19.12 -14.88 -16.09
C SER A 285 -18.01 -15.10 -17.14
N GLY A 286 -17.70 -14.10 -17.97
CA GLY A 286 -16.75 -14.21 -19.07
C GLY A 286 -15.27 -14.20 -18.65
N TRP A 287 -14.39 -14.87 -19.41
CA TRP A 287 -12.93 -14.83 -19.18
C TRP A 287 -12.35 -13.41 -19.39
N LEU A 288 -12.89 -12.65 -20.33
CA LEU A 288 -12.60 -11.22 -20.53
C LEU A 288 -13.02 -10.37 -19.31
N GLU A 289 -14.10 -10.73 -18.63
CA GLU A 289 -14.51 -10.08 -17.39
C GLU A 289 -13.63 -10.45 -16.21
N ARG A 290 -13.12 -11.69 -16.14
CA ARG A 290 -12.10 -12.09 -15.16
C ARG A 290 -10.80 -11.31 -15.35
N LEU A 291 -10.38 -11.03 -16.58
CA LEU A 291 -9.20 -10.20 -16.87
C LEU A 291 -9.46 -8.71 -16.57
N ARG A 292 -10.65 -8.19 -16.93
CA ARG A 292 -11.08 -6.83 -16.58
C ARG A 292 -11.21 -6.64 -15.06
N TRP A 293 -11.67 -7.66 -14.33
CA TRP A 293 -11.79 -7.66 -12.86
C TRP A 293 -10.46 -7.45 -12.16
N ARG A 294 -9.36 -8.03 -12.67
CA ARG A 294 -8.01 -7.82 -12.10
C ARG A 294 -7.59 -6.35 -12.09
N ARG A 295 -8.21 -5.50 -12.93
CA ARG A 295 -7.99 -4.05 -13.01
C ARG A 295 -9.11 -3.20 -12.38
N ARG A 296 -10.22 -3.82 -11.93
CA ARG A 296 -11.33 -3.08 -11.30
C ARG A 296 -10.98 -2.71 -9.87
N ARG A 297 -11.33 -1.48 -9.49
CA ARG A 297 -11.17 -0.95 -8.13
C ARG A 297 -12.19 -1.52 -7.14
N HIS A 298 -13.27 -2.13 -7.64
CA HIS A 298 -14.29 -2.78 -6.83
C HIS A 298 -14.23 -4.30 -6.98
N PRO A 299 -14.51 -5.06 -5.91
CA PRO A 299 -14.63 -6.51 -5.95
C PRO A 299 -15.82 -6.98 -6.81
N THR A 300 -15.83 -8.23 -7.27
CA THR A 300 -17.00 -8.77 -7.98
C THR A 300 -18.19 -8.94 -7.04
N ALA A 301 -19.40 -9.01 -7.59
CA ALA A 301 -20.58 -9.39 -6.82
C ALA A 301 -20.43 -10.75 -6.11
N ALA A 302 -19.76 -11.72 -6.76
CA ALA A 302 -19.46 -13.02 -6.17
C ALA A 302 -18.51 -12.91 -4.95
N ASP A 303 -17.45 -12.10 -5.06
CA ASP A 303 -16.52 -11.85 -3.95
C ASP A 303 -17.25 -11.19 -2.77
N ARG A 304 -18.08 -10.18 -3.05
CA ARG A 304 -18.87 -9.47 -2.04
C ARG A 304 -19.85 -10.40 -1.33
N ARG A 305 -20.60 -11.21 -2.10
CA ARG A 305 -21.54 -12.20 -1.54
C ARG A 305 -20.81 -13.16 -0.61
N THR A 306 -19.68 -13.69 -1.06
CA THR A 306 -18.88 -14.65 -0.31
C THR A 306 -18.35 -14.07 1.00
N VAL A 307 -17.89 -12.82 0.98
CA VAL A 307 -17.39 -12.14 2.19
C VAL A 307 -18.50 -11.80 3.18
N VAL A 308 -19.69 -11.43 2.69
CA VAL A 308 -20.86 -11.20 3.54
C VAL A 308 -21.28 -12.49 4.24
N THR A 309 -21.30 -13.62 3.54
CA THR A 309 -21.66 -14.93 4.10
C THR A 309 -20.57 -15.54 4.97
N GLU A 310 -19.30 -15.33 4.61
CA GLU A 310 -18.13 -15.89 5.32
C GLU A 310 -17.11 -14.78 5.67
N PRO A 311 -17.37 -13.93 6.69
CA PRO A 311 -16.48 -12.83 7.05
C PRO A 311 -15.07 -13.28 7.46
N ASP A 312 -14.94 -14.52 7.95
CA ASP A 312 -13.68 -15.15 8.36
C ASP A 312 -12.61 -15.13 7.26
N ARG A 313 -13.02 -15.06 5.98
CA ARG A 313 -12.10 -14.94 4.85
C ARG A 313 -11.25 -13.67 4.91
N LEU A 314 -11.75 -12.60 5.52
CA LEU A 314 -10.98 -11.37 5.69
C LEU A 314 -9.81 -11.53 6.65
N LEU A 315 -9.87 -12.52 7.54
CA LEU A 315 -8.84 -12.77 8.54
C LEU A 315 -7.72 -13.69 8.03
N ARG A 316 -7.90 -14.35 6.87
CA ARG A 316 -6.93 -15.31 6.33
C ARG A 316 -5.64 -14.64 5.86
N LEU A 317 -4.54 -15.38 5.99
CA LEU A 317 -3.24 -14.98 5.48
C LEU A 317 -3.18 -15.16 3.96
N GLY A 318 -3.00 -14.07 3.21
CA GLY A 318 -2.96 -14.07 1.75
C GLY A 318 -1.53 -14.04 1.20
N VAL A 319 -1.29 -14.75 0.10
CA VAL A 319 0.02 -14.82 -0.60
C VAL A 319 0.39 -13.47 -1.23
N LEU A 320 -0.53 -12.85 -1.97
CA LEU A 320 -0.27 -11.57 -2.65
C LEU A 320 0.12 -10.44 -1.67
N PRO A 321 -0.59 -10.24 -0.54
CA PRO A 321 -0.12 -9.36 0.53
C PRO A 321 1.33 -9.59 0.97
N MET A 322 1.79 -10.85 1.04
CA MET A 322 3.17 -11.17 1.43
C MET A 322 4.17 -10.82 0.33
N VAL A 323 3.84 -11.06 -0.94
CA VAL A 323 4.67 -10.60 -2.08
C VAL A 323 4.84 -9.07 -2.01
N VAL A 324 3.74 -8.33 -1.84
CA VAL A 324 3.78 -6.87 -1.76
C VAL A 324 4.57 -6.43 -0.52
N ALA A 325 4.39 -7.07 0.63
CA ALA A 325 5.18 -6.77 1.83
C ALA A 325 6.68 -6.96 1.61
N GLY A 326 7.06 -8.07 0.96
CA GLY A 326 8.45 -8.36 0.65
C GLY A 326 9.04 -7.36 -0.33
N LEU A 327 8.32 -7.03 -1.40
CA LEU A 327 8.73 -6.01 -2.36
C LEU A 327 8.93 -4.65 -1.68
N SER A 328 7.97 -4.21 -0.86
CA SER A 328 8.08 -2.96 -0.10
C SER A 328 9.31 -2.95 0.80
N LEU A 329 9.58 -4.06 1.50
CA LEU A 329 10.74 -4.18 2.38
C LEU A 329 12.06 -4.18 1.58
N GLY A 330 12.14 -4.94 0.49
CA GLY A 330 13.34 -5.03 -0.34
C GLY A 330 13.69 -3.70 -1.02
N ILE A 331 12.70 -3.02 -1.61
CA ILE A 331 12.86 -1.70 -2.22
C ILE A 331 13.27 -0.67 -1.15
N GLY A 332 12.61 -0.68 0.00
CA GLY A 332 12.87 0.25 1.10
C GLY A 332 14.24 0.04 1.76
N ALA A 333 14.65 -1.21 1.96
CA ALA A 333 15.92 -1.54 2.62
C ALA A 333 17.16 -1.06 1.84
N ARG A 334 17.02 -0.79 0.53
CA ARG A 334 18.07 -0.24 -0.33
C ARG A 334 17.94 1.25 -0.57
N SER A 335 16.77 1.72 -0.97
CA SER A 335 16.60 3.09 -1.48
C SER A 335 16.79 4.14 -0.38
N PHE A 336 16.36 3.86 0.85
CA PHE A 336 16.47 4.84 1.93
C PHE A 336 17.88 4.95 2.53
N PRO A 337 18.58 3.84 2.86
CA PRO A 337 19.95 3.96 3.34
C PRO A 337 20.86 4.64 2.33
N GLN A 338 20.65 4.42 1.03
CA GLN A 338 21.41 5.11 0.00
C GLN A 338 21.21 6.63 0.05
N LEU A 339 19.96 7.10 0.08
CA LEU A 339 19.68 8.54 0.22
C LEU A 339 20.35 9.13 1.47
N LEU A 340 20.28 8.41 2.59
CA LEU A 340 20.87 8.84 3.84
C LEU A 340 22.40 8.88 3.76
N THR A 341 23.03 7.87 3.16
CA THR A 341 24.47 7.82 2.94
C THR A 341 24.91 8.98 2.04
N ASP A 342 24.18 9.30 0.97
CA ASP A 342 24.47 10.42 0.08
C ASP A 342 24.38 11.77 0.79
N LEU A 343 23.35 11.98 1.63
CA LEU A 343 23.15 13.20 2.40
C LEU A 343 24.17 13.37 3.53
N LEU A 344 24.49 12.28 4.22
CA LEU A 344 25.37 12.27 5.40
C LEU A 344 26.83 12.00 5.06
N ILE A 345 27.19 11.87 3.79
CA ILE A 345 28.58 11.57 3.41
C ILE A 345 29.55 12.58 4.03
N GLY A 346 30.64 12.10 4.62
CA GLY A 346 31.62 12.91 5.35
C GLY A 346 31.37 13.07 6.86
N ILE A 347 30.31 12.50 7.43
CA ILE A 347 30.27 12.21 8.88
C ILE A 347 31.11 10.97 9.19
N SER A 348 31.38 10.69 10.47
CA SER A 348 32.08 9.47 10.87
C SER A 348 31.38 8.22 10.34
N ALA A 349 32.16 7.24 9.86
CA ALA A 349 31.64 6.00 9.30
C ALA A 349 30.72 5.26 10.29
N ASP A 350 31.04 5.32 11.59
CA ASP A 350 30.25 4.72 12.66
C ASP A 350 28.87 5.37 12.79
N LEU A 351 28.79 6.71 12.74
CA LEU A 351 27.51 7.40 12.84
C LEU A 351 26.64 7.14 11.61
N ASN A 352 27.22 7.16 10.40
CA ASN A 352 26.50 6.82 9.17
C ASN A 352 25.94 5.39 9.23
N SER A 353 26.76 4.43 9.68
CA SER A 353 26.36 3.03 9.86
C SER A 353 25.25 2.88 10.90
N LEU A 354 25.32 3.62 12.01
CA LEU A 354 24.30 3.61 13.05
C LEU A 354 22.96 4.16 12.54
N VAL A 355 22.96 5.32 11.87
CA VAL A 355 21.72 5.94 11.38
C VAL A 355 21.09 5.09 10.27
N THR A 356 21.90 4.55 9.34
CA THR A 356 21.41 3.65 8.29
C THR A 356 20.86 2.34 8.85
N ALA A 357 21.51 1.75 9.86
CA ALA A 357 21.01 0.56 10.56
C ALA A 357 19.69 0.86 11.30
N GLY A 358 19.62 1.97 12.03
CA GLY A 358 18.40 2.41 12.70
C GLY A 358 17.23 2.59 11.74
N PHE A 359 17.48 3.15 10.56
CA PHE A 359 16.45 3.31 9.54
C PHE A 359 15.98 1.97 8.93
N ARG A 360 16.92 1.04 8.65
CA ARG A 360 16.59 -0.32 8.21
C ARG A 360 15.73 -1.05 9.25
N LEU A 361 16.06 -0.92 10.53
CA LEU A 361 15.27 -1.47 11.64
C LEU A 361 13.88 -0.83 11.69
N ALA A 362 13.75 0.48 11.49
CA ALA A 362 12.46 1.16 11.48
C ALA A 362 11.54 0.65 10.35
N ILE A 363 12.05 0.52 9.11
CA ILE A 363 11.27 -0.06 8.01
C ILE A 363 10.94 -1.52 8.31
N GLY A 364 11.93 -2.30 8.77
CA GLY A 364 11.76 -3.70 9.12
C GLY A 364 10.66 -3.89 10.17
N ALA A 365 10.67 -3.10 11.24
CA ALA A 365 9.66 -3.12 12.30
C ALA A 365 8.26 -2.75 11.77
N LEU A 366 8.17 -1.78 10.87
CA LEU A 366 6.91 -1.33 10.28
C LEU A 366 6.30 -2.41 9.35
N VAL A 367 7.11 -3.07 8.52
CA VAL A 367 6.66 -4.20 7.70
C VAL A 367 6.36 -5.42 8.56
N ALA A 368 7.21 -5.74 9.54
CA ALA A 368 7.00 -6.85 10.47
C ALA A 368 5.73 -6.67 11.30
N GLY A 369 5.40 -5.45 11.74
CA GLY A 369 4.14 -5.15 12.41
C GLY A 369 2.92 -5.36 11.50
N ALA A 370 2.99 -4.93 10.24
CA ALA A 370 1.93 -5.13 9.26
C ALA A 370 1.70 -6.63 8.94
N VAL A 371 2.78 -7.39 8.76
CA VAL A 371 2.74 -8.84 8.50
C VAL A 371 2.34 -9.62 9.74
N GLY A 372 2.89 -9.29 10.91
CA GLY A 372 2.56 -9.90 12.19
C GLY A 372 1.09 -9.71 12.55
N THR A 373 0.53 -8.53 12.29
CA THR A 373 -0.92 -8.29 12.43
C THR A 373 -1.74 -9.20 11.51
N ALA A 374 -1.29 -9.43 10.28
CA ALA A 374 -1.94 -10.37 9.36
C ALA A 374 -1.88 -11.82 9.88
N CYS A 375 -0.76 -12.23 10.47
CA CYS A 375 -0.60 -13.53 11.13
C CYS A 375 -1.54 -13.69 12.33
N TRP A 376 -1.65 -12.67 13.19
CA TRP A 376 -2.53 -12.68 14.36
C TRP A 376 -3.99 -12.79 13.96
N ARG A 377 -4.41 -12.07 12.92
CA ARG A 377 -5.75 -12.19 12.34
C ARG A 377 -6.02 -13.61 11.85
N ALA A 378 -5.06 -14.23 11.17
CA ALA A 378 -5.21 -15.60 10.70
C ALA A 378 -5.35 -16.59 11.87
N ALA A 379 -4.60 -16.37 12.96
CA ALA A 379 -4.70 -17.16 14.18
C ALA A 379 -6.10 -17.09 14.83
N VAL A 380 -6.79 -15.94 14.80
CA VAL A 380 -8.17 -15.80 15.32
C VAL A 380 -9.09 -16.86 14.73
N THR A 381 -9.00 -17.09 13.42
CA THR A 381 -9.87 -18.07 12.76
C THR A 381 -9.63 -19.49 13.28
N SER A 382 -8.36 -19.85 13.49
CA SER A 382 -7.98 -21.18 14.00
C SER A 382 -8.37 -21.38 15.46
N VAL A 383 -8.15 -20.38 16.31
CA VAL A 383 -8.48 -20.45 17.75
C VAL A 383 -10.00 -20.56 17.94
N VAL A 384 -10.78 -19.70 17.28
CA VAL A 384 -12.24 -19.68 17.48
C VAL A 384 -12.91 -20.93 16.94
N HIS A 385 -12.47 -21.42 15.76
CA HIS A 385 -13.02 -22.63 15.15
C HIS A 385 -12.36 -23.92 15.62
N ARG A 386 -11.35 -23.84 16.51
CA ARG A 386 -10.54 -24.96 16.98
C ARG A 386 -9.96 -25.81 15.84
N THR A 387 -9.49 -25.14 14.79
CA THR A 387 -8.82 -25.79 13.66
C THR A 387 -7.30 -25.67 13.78
N ARG A 388 -6.57 -26.45 12.96
CA ARG A 388 -5.11 -26.33 12.88
C ARG A 388 -4.69 -24.89 12.55
N LEU A 389 -3.53 -24.49 13.07
CA LEU A 389 -2.93 -23.20 12.72
C LEU A 389 -2.59 -23.16 11.22
N PRO A 390 -2.74 -22.00 10.56
CA PRO A 390 -2.40 -21.86 9.16
C PRO A 390 -0.90 -22.12 8.94
N GLY A 391 -0.57 -22.84 7.87
CA GLY A 391 0.82 -23.08 7.50
C GLY A 391 1.48 -21.83 6.91
N ALA A 392 2.74 -21.62 7.26
CA ALA A 392 3.52 -20.45 6.84
C ALA A 392 4.36 -20.64 5.56
N LEU A 393 4.45 -21.86 4.99
CA LEU A 393 5.40 -22.15 3.90
C LEU A 393 5.17 -21.28 2.65
N LEU A 394 3.96 -21.33 2.09
CA LEU A 394 3.60 -20.56 0.90
C LEU A 394 3.64 -19.03 1.12
N PRO A 395 3.02 -18.46 2.17
CA PRO A 395 3.13 -17.03 2.44
C PRO A 395 4.56 -16.59 2.79
N GLY A 396 5.34 -17.44 3.46
CA GLY A 396 6.75 -17.18 3.78
C GLY A 396 7.63 -17.18 2.55
N GLY A 397 7.43 -18.12 1.63
CA GLY A 397 8.08 -18.12 0.32
C GLY A 397 7.72 -16.90 -0.53
N ALA A 398 6.45 -16.48 -0.50
CA ALA A 398 6.02 -15.26 -1.16
C ALA A 398 6.66 -13.98 -0.58
N LEU A 399 6.79 -13.91 0.74
CA LEU A 399 7.50 -12.83 1.42
C LEU A 399 8.98 -12.80 1.03
N ALA A 400 9.67 -13.95 1.13
CA ALA A 400 11.08 -14.09 0.76
C ALA A 400 11.32 -13.73 -0.72
N ALA A 401 10.51 -14.24 -1.63
CA ALA A 401 10.60 -13.91 -3.05
C ALA A 401 10.40 -12.41 -3.30
N GLY A 402 9.42 -11.79 -2.63
CA GLY A 402 9.22 -10.34 -2.69
C GLY A 402 10.45 -9.56 -2.21
N ILE A 403 11.09 -9.98 -1.12
CA ILE A 403 12.31 -9.33 -0.59
C ILE A 403 13.45 -9.45 -1.61
N LEU A 404 13.72 -10.64 -2.16
CA LEU A 404 14.79 -10.88 -3.13
C LEU A 404 14.60 -10.05 -4.41
N VAL A 405 13.38 -10.02 -4.94
CA VAL A 405 13.05 -9.19 -6.10
C VAL A 405 13.20 -7.70 -5.76
N GLY A 406 12.69 -7.29 -4.60
CA GLY A 406 12.75 -5.90 -4.14
C GLY A 406 14.18 -5.37 -3.96
N THR A 407 15.08 -6.17 -3.38
CA THR A 407 16.49 -5.78 -3.20
C THR A 407 17.28 -5.76 -4.50
N SER A 408 16.78 -6.42 -5.55
CA SER A 408 17.41 -6.47 -6.87
C SER A 408 17.03 -5.29 -7.78
N ILE A 409 16.06 -4.46 -7.38
CA ILE A 409 15.61 -3.29 -8.17
C ILE A 409 16.67 -2.18 -8.20
N ASN A 410 17.49 -2.06 -7.15
CA ASN A 410 18.53 -1.04 -7.05
C ASN A 410 19.94 -1.66 -7.12
N ASP A 411 20.24 -2.29 -8.26
CA ASP A 411 21.47 -3.06 -8.57
C ASP A 411 22.66 -2.19 -9.02
N LEU A 412 22.58 -0.87 -8.82
CA LEU A 412 23.59 0.08 -9.31
C LEU A 412 24.85 0.11 -8.43
N GLN A 413 24.83 -0.59 -7.29
CA GLN A 413 25.98 -0.79 -6.42
C GLN A 413 26.17 -2.28 -6.14
N THR A 414 27.43 -2.69 -6.01
CA THR A 414 27.84 -4.06 -5.68
C THR A 414 27.01 -4.62 -4.52
N GLY A 415 26.44 -5.83 -4.71
CA GLY A 415 25.80 -6.60 -3.63
C GLY A 415 24.29 -6.80 -3.74
N SER A 416 23.64 -6.61 -4.90
CA SER A 416 22.29 -7.16 -5.08
C SER A 416 22.31 -8.68 -4.99
N TRP A 417 21.16 -9.29 -4.66
CA TRP A 417 21.06 -10.75 -4.65
C TRP A 417 21.34 -11.34 -6.04
N TRP A 418 20.86 -10.68 -7.10
CA TRP A 418 21.14 -11.10 -8.47
C TRP A 418 22.63 -11.09 -8.79
N ALA A 419 23.34 -10.01 -8.44
CA ALA A 419 24.79 -9.94 -8.59
C ALA A 419 25.49 -11.07 -7.83
N GLN A 420 25.07 -11.35 -6.58
CA GLN A 420 25.61 -12.47 -5.79
C GLN A 420 25.36 -13.83 -6.45
N VAL A 421 24.18 -14.07 -7.03
CA VAL A 421 23.89 -15.31 -7.76
C VAL A 421 24.77 -15.44 -9.01
N THR A 422 25.04 -14.34 -9.71
CA THR A 422 25.91 -14.37 -10.90
C THR A 422 27.39 -14.57 -10.58
N THR A 423 27.89 -14.00 -9.48
CA THR A 423 29.31 -14.10 -9.10
C THR A 423 29.60 -15.35 -8.26
N SER A 424 28.68 -15.72 -7.38
CA SER A 424 28.79 -16.84 -6.43
C SER A 424 27.45 -17.57 -6.29
N PRO A 425 27.06 -18.42 -7.28
CA PRO A 425 25.75 -19.05 -7.32
C PRO A 425 25.37 -19.80 -6.03
N ALA A 426 26.33 -20.55 -5.45
CA ALA A 426 26.13 -21.26 -4.19
C ALA A 426 25.77 -20.31 -3.04
N ALA A 427 26.49 -19.20 -2.90
CA ALA A 427 26.23 -18.20 -1.86
C ALA A 427 24.86 -17.53 -2.05
N GLY A 428 24.48 -17.23 -3.30
CA GLY A 428 23.16 -16.67 -3.63
C GLY A 428 22.00 -17.64 -3.35
N LEU A 429 22.18 -18.93 -3.61
CA LEU A 429 21.18 -19.97 -3.27
C LEU A 429 21.08 -20.19 -1.75
N ILE A 430 22.21 -20.21 -1.05
CA ILE A 430 22.24 -20.32 0.42
C ILE A 430 21.56 -19.12 1.06
N SER A 431 21.82 -17.89 0.61
CA SER A 431 21.18 -16.69 1.16
C SER A 431 19.67 -16.67 0.89
N ALA A 432 19.22 -17.12 -0.30
CA ALA A 432 17.80 -17.27 -0.61
C ALA A 432 17.11 -18.34 0.26
N ALA A 433 17.75 -19.51 0.45
CA ALA A 433 17.24 -20.58 1.30
C ALA A 433 17.15 -20.14 2.77
N PHE A 434 18.18 -19.46 3.26
CA PHE A 434 18.21 -18.91 4.61
C PHE A 434 17.10 -17.86 4.82
N LEU A 435 16.92 -16.95 3.85
CA LEU A 435 15.84 -15.97 3.90
C LEU A 435 14.44 -16.62 3.89
N LEU A 436 14.25 -17.68 3.09
CA LEU A 436 13.01 -18.47 3.08
C LEU A 436 12.74 -19.05 4.47
N VAL A 437 13.73 -19.70 5.08
CA VAL A 437 13.60 -20.28 6.42
C VAL A 437 13.24 -19.21 7.45
N ILE A 438 13.93 -18.06 7.43
CA ILE A 438 13.61 -16.94 8.34
C ILE A 438 12.18 -16.44 8.14
N CYS A 439 11.74 -16.24 6.89
CA CYS A 439 10.39 -15.74 6.62
C CYS A 439 9.33 -16.74 7.09
N VAL A 440 9.50 -18.04 6.78
CA VAL A 440 8.57 -19.08 7.21
C VAL A 440 8.54 -19.19 8.74
N PHE A 441 9.71 -19.18 9.38
CA PHE A 441 9.83 -19.20 10.83
C PHE A 441 9.15 -17.99 11.48
N PHE A 442 9.45 -16.77 11.00
CA PHE A 442 8.86 -15.53 11.51
C PHE A 442 7.33 -15.54 11.42
N LEU A 443 6.78 -15.97 10.28
CA LEU A 443 5.33 -16.05 10.10
C LEU A 443 4.72 -17.11 11.02
N GLN A 444 5.30 -18.31 11.06
CA GLN A 444 4.80 -19.42 11.90
C GLN A 444 4.85 -19.06 13.38
N TRP A 445 5.96 -18.45 13.82
CA TRP A 445 6.13 -17.92 15.17
C TRP A 445 5.08 -16.85 15.48
N SER A 446 4.89 -15.87 14.59
CA SER A 446 3.87 -14.82 14.76
C SER A 446 2.45 -15.37 14.86
N ILE A 447 2.12 -16.41 14.06
CA ILE A 447 0.82 -17.11 14.12
C ILE A 447 0.65 -17.82 15.47
N ALA A 448 1.67 -18.57 15.90
CA ALA A 448 1.63 -19.32 17.16
C ALA A 448 1.53 -18.38 18.37
N SER A 449 2.33 -17.32 18.41
CA SER A 449 2.24 -16.28 19.44
C SER A 449 0.86 -15.63 19.46
N GLY A 450 0.31 -15.27 18.28
CA GLY A 450 -1.04 -14.73 18.18
C GLY A 450 -2.09 -15.70 18.74
N ALA A 451 -1.99 -17.00 18.44
CA ALA A 451 -2.91 -18.00 18.95
C ALA A 451 -2.86 -18.13 20.49
N LEU A 452 -1.66 -18.20 21.08
CA LEU A 452 -1.46 -18.29 22.53
C LEU A 452 -2.05 -17.08 23.26
N TRP A 453 -1.81 -15.87 22.75
CA TRP A 453 -2.38 -14.64 23.32
C TRP A 453 -3.91 -14.62 23.23
N LEU A 454 -4.47 -15.11 22.12
CA LEU A 454 -5.92 -15.12 21.91
C LEU A 454 -6.65 -16.13 22.81
N GLU A 455 -6.02 -17.25 23.17
CA GLU A 455 -6.61 -18.27 24.06
C GLU A 455 -6.83 -17.75 25.49
N VAL A 456 -5.95 -16.87 25.98
CA VAL A 456 -6.08 -16.24 27.30
C VAL A 456 -6.99 -15.01 27.30
N THR A 457 -7.47 -14.57 26.12
CA THR A 457 -8.33 -13.39 25.99
C THR A 457 -9.82 -13.80 26.06
N PRO A 458 -10.70 -13.06 26.78
CA PRO A 458 -12.11 -13.43 26.90
C PRO A 458 -12.80 -13.66 25.54
N THR A 459 -13.39 -14.85 25.35
CA THR A 459 -13.98 -15.31 24.09
C THR A 459 -15.17 -14.46 23.60
N ALA A 460 -15.85 -13.76 24.52
CA ALA A 460 -16.97 -12.87 24.22
C ALA A 460 -16.60 -11.69 23.31
N ALA A 461 -15.32 -11.30 23.25
CA ALA A 461 -14.89 -10.22 22.36
C ALA A 461 -14.92 -10.61 20.87
N TRP A 462 -14.86 -11.91 20.55
CA TRP A 462 -14.56 -12.42 19.21
C TRP A 462 -15.77 -13.01 18.48
N ARG A 463 -16.76 -13.50 19.23
CA ARG A 463 -17.98 -14.14 18.72
C ARG A 463 -19.13 -13.13 18.68
N ARG A 464 -19.86 -13.10 17.56
CA ARG A 464 -21.16 -12.44 17.45
C ARG A 464 -22.22 -13.45 17.05
#